data_AF-A0A1H3B6G2-F1
#
_entry.id   AF-A0A1H3B6G2-F1
#
_cell.length_a   1.000
_cell.length_b   1.000
_cell.length_c   1.000
_cell.angle_alpha   90.00
_cell.angle_beta   90.00
_cell.angle_gamma   90.00
#
_symmetry.space_group_name_H-M   'P 1'
#
loop_
_entity.id
_entity.type
_entity.pdbx_description
1 polymer ?
#
loop_
_entity_poly.entity_id
_entity_poly.type
_entity_poly.pdbx_seq_one_letter_code
_entity_poly.pdbx_strand_id
1 'polypeptide(L)'
;MNLATGWMQPLFAGWLDMALAAAVGVAVLQAGVSSTTAAVRLAGIARLACVLLGIGLAAYLCAGTVAMTETGIADLPAALWLVLTQSHFGAMIWLALTAWIMLMMSTFSSAWQIRNSWFVTGLLGFALARAATGHAADQGFASLSVLIHTAHVLAAAAWAGSVGICVLLTSDWSAWPPPQRSALAHRVSKIATLALLLVFGSGLLNVARTLGHASNPWASAYAWILLAKLCAVGIAAGLGARNRWYWLARLDRDQVAGANGFRLVLLVEAVVLLLVLALAAKLGTTMPV
;
A
#
# COMPACT_ATOMS: atom_id res chain seq x y z
N MET A 1 -24.64 -12.35 -6.65
CA MET A 1 -23.60 -11.32 -6.34
C MET A 1 -23.42 -10.47 -7.57
N ASN A 2 -23.54 -9.15 -7.46
CA ASN A 2 -23.35 -8.24 -8.58
C ASN A 2 -21.85 -8.12 -8.93
N LEU A 3 -21.52 -7.90 -10.21
CA LEU A 3 -20.12 -7.79 -10.66
C LEU A 3 -19.34 -6.67 -9.93
N ALA A 4 -20.04 -5.58 -9.60
CA ALA A 4 -19.50 -4.45 -8.84
C ALA A 4 -18.97 -4.85 -7.45
N THR A 5 -19.82 -5.48 -6.63
CA THR A 5 -19.47 -5.94 -5.27
C THR A 5 -18.56 -7.17 -5.28
N GLY A 6 -18.77 -8.09 -6.23
CA GLY A 6 -17.98 -9.32 -6.33
C GLY A 6 -16.51 -9.06 -6.68
N TRP A 7 -16.24 -8.15 -7.62
CA TRP A 7 -14.94 -8.01 -8.29
C TRP A 7 -14.44 -6.58 -8.44
N MET A 8 -15.27 -5.63 -8.88
CA MET A 8 -14.80 -4.27 -9.22
C MET A 8 -14.32 -3.48 -8.00
N GLN A 9 -15.10 -3.45 -6.92
CA GLN A 9 -14.74 -2.76 -5.68
C GLN A 9 -13.46 -3.35 -5.03
N PRO A 10 -13.28 -4.69 -4.91
CA PRO A 10 -11.99 -5.29 -4.54
C PRO A 10 -10.83 -4.89 -5.46
N LEU A 11 -11.04 -4.85 -6.77
CA LEU A 11 -10.00 -4.54 -7.76
C LEU A 11 -9.53 -3.09 -7.65
N PHE A 12 -10.44 -2.12 -7.52
CA PHE A 12 -10.07 -0.72 -7.35
C PHE A 12 -9.52 -0.41 -5.96
N ALA A 13 -9.95 -1.11 -4.91
CA ALA A 13 -9.27 -1.07 -3.62
C ALA A 13 -7.82 -1.58 -3.74
N GLY A 14 -7.58 -2.70 -4.42
CA GLY A 14 -6.24 -3.23 -4.66
C GLY A 14 -5.36 -2.29 -5.49
N TRP A 15 -5.92 -1.66 -6.52
CA TRP A 15 -5.27 -0.61 -7.31
C TRP A 15 -4.84 0.57 -6.41
N LEU A 16 -5.74 1.08 -5.57
CA LEU A 16 -5.44 2.16 -4.62
C LEU A 16 -4.34 1.79 -3.65
N ASP A 17 -4.41 0.59 -3.06
CA ASP A 17 -3.45 0.14 -2.06
C ASP A 17 -2.06 -0.11 -2.70
N MET A 18 -2.00 -0.59 -3.95
CA MET A 18 -0.76 -0.70 -4.74
C MET A 18 -0.18 0.67 -5.14
N ALA A 19 -1.01 1.62 -5.58
CA ALA A 19 -0.55 2.96 -5.95
C ALA A 19 -0.11 3.78 -4.71
N LEU A 20 -0.77 3.58 -3.57
CA LEU A 20 -0.36 4.11 -2.27
C LEU A 20 0.99 3.50 -1.85
N ALA A 21 1.17 2.19 -1.98
CA ALA A 21 2.45 1.53 -1.72
C ALA A 21 3.58 2.12 -2.59
N ALA A 22 3.35 2.35 -3.89
CA ALA A 22 4.34 3.01 -4.75
C ALA A 22 4.69 4.43 -4.26
N ALA A 23 3.70 5.24 -3.89
CA ALA A 23 3.91 6.60 -3.38
C ALA A 23 4.65 6.62 -2.03
N VAL A 24 4.25 5.79 -1.06
CA VAL A 24 4.96 5.61 0.22
C VAL A 24 6.39 5.11 -0.04
N GLY A 25 6.56 4.15 -0.96
CA GLY A 25 7.84 3.62 -1.39
C GLY A 25 8.81 4.70 -1.89
N VAL A 26 8.34 5.65 -2.69
CA VAL A 26 9.17 6.78 -3.12
C VAL A 26 9.51 7.70 -1.94
N ALA A 27 8.55 8.06 -1.09
CA ALA A 27 8.81 8.92 0.07
C ALA A 27 9.85 8.31 1.03
N VAL A 28 9.70 7.02 1.37
CA VAL A 28 10.67 6.35 2.25
C VAL A 28 12.02 6.14 1.58
N LEU A 29 12.12 6.06 0.23
CA LEU A 29 13.39 5.88 -0.48
C LEU A 29 14.10 7.16 -0.96
N GLN A 30 13.41 8.29 -1.23
CA GLN A 30 14.01 9.56 -1.72
C GLN A 30 15.24 9.97 -0.89
N ALA A 31 15.14 9.93 0.45
CA ALA A 31 16.21 10.38 1.35
C ALA A 31 17.43 9.44 1.44
N GLY A 32 17.50 8.39 0.63
CA GLY A 32 18.64 7.46 0.54
C GLY A 32 19.26 7.35 -0.86
N VAL A 33 18.86 8.21 -1.80
CA VAL A 33 19.29 8.17 -3.19
C VAL A 33 20.04 9.45 -3.53
N SER A 34 21.36 9.33 -3.72
CA SER A 34 22.27 10.44 -4.05
C SER A 34 22.45 10.67 -5.56
N SER A 35 22.00 9.72 -6.41
CA SER A 35 22.11 9.83 -7.87
C SER A 35 21.01 10.72 -8.44
N THR A 36 21.38 11.80 -9.14
CA THR A 36 20.46 12.74 -9.78
C THR A 36 19.49 12.05 -10.73
N THR A 37 19.97 11.13 -11.57
CA THR A 37 19.14 10.35 -12.51
C THR A 37 18.09 9.53 -11.76
N ALA A 38 18.48 8.90 -10.65
CA ALA A 38 17.57 8.11 -9.82
C ALA A 38 16.58 8.99 -9.05
N ALA A 39 16.98 10.19 -8.61
CA ALA A 39 16.08 11.17 -7.98
C ALA A 39 15.02 11.70 -8.96
N VAL A 40 15.41 12.02 -10.21
CA VAL A 40 14.47 12.38 -11.29
C VAL A 40 13.52 11.21 -11.61
N ARG A 41 14.05 9.98 -11.69
CA ARG A 41 13.24 8.78 -11.92
C ARG A 41 12.24 8.53 -10.78
N LEU A 42 12.65 8.71 -9.51
CA LEU A 42 11.75 8.65 -8.35
C LEU A 42 10.66 9.72 -8.40
N ALA A 43 10.97 10.97 -8.79
CA ALA A 43 9.97 12.02 -8.96
C ALA A 43 8.95 11.68 -10.07
N GLY A 44 9.41 11.07 -11.18
CA GLY A 44 8.55 10.54 -12.22
C GLY A 44 7.63 9.40 -11.74
N ILE A 45 8.18 8.44 -10.98
CA ILE A 45 7.40 7.33 -10.39
C ILE A 45 6.39 7.86 -9.36
N ALA A 46 6.75 8.84 -8.53
CA ALA A 46 5.81 9.48 -7.59
C ALA A 46 4.66 10.16 -8.34
N ARG A 47 4.94 10.92 -9.41
CA ARG A 47 3.89 11.53 -10.23
C ARG A 47 2.97 10.48 -10.87
N LEU A 48 3.53 9.40 -11.41
CA LEU A 48 2.74 8.29 -11.95
C LEU A 48 1.88 7.63 -10.85
N ALA A 49 2.43 7.37 -9.66
CA ALA A 49 1.69 6.83 -8.53
C ALA A 49 0.56 7.77 -8.08
N CYS A 50 0.78 9.09 -8.04
CA CYS A 50 -0.27 10.08 -7.75
C CYS A 50 -1.36 10.12 -8.83
N VAL A 51 -1.01 10.02 -10.12
CA VAL A 51 -2.00 9.91 -11.21
C VAL A 51 -2.83 8.64 -11.08
N LEU A 52 -2.18 7.49 -10.84
CA LEU A 52 -2.84 6.21 -10.63
C LEU A 52 -3.72 6.21 -9.37
N LEU A 53 -3.30 6.87 -8.28
CA LEU A 53 -4.13 7.09 -7.09
C LEU A 53 -5.41 7.88 -7.41
N GLY A 54 -5.32 8.93 -8.21
CA GLY A 54 -6.48 9.75 -8.58
C GLY A 54 -7.49 8.98 -9.44
N ILE A 55 -7.00 8.25 -10.45
CA ILE A 55 -7.83 7.36 -11.29
C ILE A 55 -8.46 6.25 -10.44
N GLY A 56 -7.67 5.63 -9.56
CA GLY A 56 -8.14 4.59 -8.64
C GLY A 56 -9.19 5.11 -7.64
N LEU A 57 -9.05 6.35 -7.16
CA LEU A 57 -10.01 6.96 -6.23
C LEU A 57 -11.37 7.20 -6.90
N ALA A 58 -11.36 7.73 -8.13
CA ALA A 58 -12.59 7.91 -8.92
C ALA A 58 -13.26 6.56 -9.22
N ALA A 59 -12.49 5.55 -9.64
CA ALA A 59 -13.01 4.21 -9.92
C ALA A 59 -13.56 3.50 -8.67
N TYR A 60 -12.87 3.63 -7.53
CA TYR A 60 -13.30 3.09 -6.23
C TYR A 60 -14.55 3.80 -5.70
N LEU A 61 -14.67 5.11 -5.87
CA LEU A 61 -15.88 5.87 -5.58
C LEU A 61 -17.06 5.34 -6.41
N CYS A 62 -16.93 5.25 -7.75
CA CYS A 62 -18.00 4.75 -8.60
C CYS A 62 -18.41 3.31 -8.26
N ALA A 63 -17.45 2.41 -8.03
CA ALA A 63 -17.75 1.03 -7.64
C ALA A 63 -18.35 0.92 -6.22
N GLY A 64 -17.89 1.75 -5.29
CA GLY A 64 -18.43 1.86 -3.93
C GLY A 64 -19.86 2.39 -3.91
N THR A 65 -20.18 3.41 -4.71
CA THR A 65 -21.55 3.90 -4.90
C THR A 65 -22.45 2.79 -5.43
N VAL A 66 -22.11 2.16 -6.57
CA VAL A 66 -22.91 1.05 -7.13
C VAL A 66 -23.06 -0.12 -6.13
N ALA A 67 -22.05 -0.38 -5.29
CA ALA A 67 -22.10 -1.38 -4.23
C ALA A 67 -23.01 -1.00 -3.04
N MET A 68 -23.21 0.29 -2.76
CA MET A 68 -24.01 0.80 -1.64
C MET A 68 -25.46 1.13 -2.03
N THR A 69 -25.72 1.51 -3.28
CA THR A 69 -27.04 1.96 -3.75
C THR A 69 -27.71 0.98 -4.74
N GLU A 70 -27.00 -0.06 -5.17
CA GLU A 70 -27.40 -1.02 -6.22
C GLU A 70 -27.83 -0.39 -7.57
N THR A 71 -27.52 0.89 -7.79
CA THR A 71 -27.97 1.68 -8.95
C THR A 71 -27.25 1.33 -10.24
N GLY A 72 -27.98 1.43 -11.36
CA GLY A 72 -27.43 1.32 -12.71
C GLY A 72 -26.52 2.49 -13.10
N ILE A 73 -25.87 2.36 -14.26
CA ILE A 73 -24.93 3.38 -14.79
C ILE A 73 -25.65 4.70 -15.12
N ALA A 74 -26.92 4.66 -15.52
CA ALA A 74 -27.71 5.84 -15.85
C ALA A 74 -27.95 6.76 -14.64
N ASP A 75 -28.29 6.17 -13.49
CA ASP A 75 -28.62 6.89 -12.25
C ASP A 75 -27.38 7.22 -11.41
N LEU A 76 -26.21 6.73 -11.83
CA LEU A 76 -24.93 6.88 -11.13
C LEU A 76 -24.59 8.34 -10.75
N PRO A 77 -24.87 9.39 -11.56
CA PRO A 77 -24.61 10.77 -11.14
C PRO A 77 -25.42 11.22 -9.91
N ALA A 78 -26.69 10.81 -9.82
CA ALA A 78 -27.55 11.10 -8.67
C ALA A 78 -27.14 10.27 -7.45
N ALA A 79 -26.81 8.98 -7.66
CA ALA A 79 -26.29 8.11 -6.60
C ALA A 79 -24.94 8.60 -6.05
N LEU A 80 -24.04 9.09 -6.90
CA LEU A 80 -22.77 9.70 -6.51
C LEU A 80 -22.99 10.93 -5.64
N TRP A 81 -23.90 11.83 -6.04
CA TRP A 81 -24.22 13.03 -5.24
C TRP A 81 -24.81 12.67 -3.87
N LEU A 82 -25.72 11.71 -3.82
CA LEU A 82 -26.30 11.19 -2.58
C LEU A 82 -25.22 10.59 -1.67
N VAL A 83 -24.38 9.70 -2.18
CA VAL A 83 -23.30 9.06 -1.41
C VAL A 83 -22.24 10.08 -0.96
N LEU A 84 -21.84 11.04 -1.80
CA LEU A 84 -20.84 12.05 -1.47
C LEU A 84 -21.29 13.09 -0.43
N THR A 85 -22.61 13.28 -0.25
CA THR A 85 -23.15 14.31 0.66
C THR A 85 -23.86 13.74 1.89
N GLN A 86 -24.51 12.58 1.79
CA GLN A 86 -25.35 11.99 2.85
C GLN A 86 -24.76 10.73 3.48
N SER A 87 -23.50 10.35 3.16
CA SER A 87 -22.89 9.13 3.72
C SER A 87 -21.53 9.35 4.37
N HIS A 88 -21.26 8.51 5.38
CA HIS A 88 -19.96 8.40 6.05
C HIS A 88 -18.82 8.05 5.08
N PHE A 89 -19.10 7.22 4.06
CA PHE A 89 -18.16 6.91 2.98
C PHE A 89 -17.80 8.17 2.19
N GLY A 90 -18.80 8.98 1.83
CA GLY A 90 -18.61 10.25 1.11
C GLY A 90 -17.69 11.23 1.83
N ALA A 91 -17.88 11.41 3.14
CA ALA A 91 -17.00 12.25 3.96
C ALA A 91 -15.52 11.80 3.90
N MET A 92 -15.27 10.50 3.90
CA MET A 92 -13.91 9.97 3.78
C MET A 92 -13.36 10.03 2.35
N ILE A 93 -14.21 9.98 1.32
CA ILE A 93 -13.80 10.26 -0.07
C ILE A 93 -13.37 11.73 -0.24
N TRP A 94 -14.02 12.69 0.42
CA TRP A 94 -13.55 14.08 0.44
C TRP A 94 -12.19 14.24 1.14
N LEU A 95 -11.95 13.50 2.24
CA LEU A 95 -10.64 13.44 2.90
C LEU A 95 -9.56 12.81 1.99
N ALA A 96 -9.90 11.72 1.28
CA ALA A 96 -9.00 11.11 0.29
C ALA A 96 -8.70 12.06 -0.88
N LEU A 97 -9.69 12.83 -1.36
CA LEU A 97 -9.53 13.77 -2.46
C LEU A 97 -8.63 14.95 -2.09
N THR A 98 -8.83 15.55 -0.91
CA THR A 98 -7.97 16.64 -0.41
C THR A 98 -6.54 16.17 -0.17
N ALA A 99 -6.36 14.99 0.43
CA ALA A 99 -5.06 14.36 0.58
C ALA A 99 -4.39 14.04 -0.78
N TRP A 100 -5.16 13.58 -1.76
CA TRP A 100 -4.70 13.36 -3.14
C TRP A 100 -4.27 14.65 -3.84
N ILE A 101 -5.00 15.76 -3.65
CA ILE A 101 -4.60 17.07 -4.19
C ILE A 101 -3.25 17.49 -3.60
N MET A 102 -3.04 17.33 -2.28
CA MET A 102 -1.74 17.61 -1.64
C MET A 102 -0.62 16.74 -2.22
N LEU A 103 -0.85 15.43 -2.43
CA LEU A 103 0.09 14.52 -3.07
C LEU A 103 0.41 14.95 -4.52
N MET A 104 -0.61 15.16 -5.35
CA MET A 104 -0.45 15.48 -6.76
C MET A 104 0.29 16.82 -6.93
N MET A 105 -0.13 17.87 -6.19
CA MET A 105 0.57 19.16 -6.14
C MET A 105 2.03 19.00 -5.70
N SER A 106 2.31 18.20 -4.67
CA SER A 106 3.69 18.00 -4.18
C SER A 106 4.63 17.37 -5.23
N THR A 107 4.13 16.72 -6.28
CA THR A 107 4.96 16.24 -7.41
C THR A 107 5.40 17.30 -8.44
N PHE A 108 4.90 18.55 -8.40
CA PHE A 108 5.13 19.54 -9.47
C PHE A 108 6.12 20.69 -9.20
N SER A 109 6.30 21.16 -7.96
CA SER A 109 7.17 22.30 -7.67
C SER A 109 8.57 21.90 -7.18
N SER A 110 9.57 22.67 -7.63
CA SER A 110 11.01 22.41 -7.54
C SER A 110 11.56 22.22 -6.10
N ALA A 111 10.92 22.80 -5.08
CA ALA A 111 11.42 22.82 -3.71
C ALA A 111 11.14 21.50 -2.94
N TRP A 112 11.71 20.36 -3.37
CA TRP A 112 11.40 19.04 -2.78
C TRP A 112 11.65 19.00 -1.26
N GLN A 113 12.78 19.55 -0.77
CA GLN A 113 13.12 19.63 0.66
C GLN A 113 11.99 20.19 1.55
N ILE A 114 11.34 21.29 1.13
CA ILE A 114 10.27 21.94 1.93
C ILE A 114 8.92 21.20 1.75
N ARG A 115 8.79 20.40 0.69
CA ARG A 115 7.52 19.85 0.22
C ARG A 115 7.34 18.36 0.53
N ASN A 116 8.38 17.69 1.02
CA ASN A 116 8.28 16.35 1.61
C ASN A 116 7.22 16.30 2.73
N SER A 117 7.13 17.32 3.60
CA SER A 117 6.09 17.40 4.64
C SER A 117 4.67 17.42 4.06
N TRP A 118 4.45 18.09 2.93
CA TRP A 118 3.14 18.08 2.23
C TRP A 118 2.85 16.72 1.60
N PHE A 119 3.85 16.06 1.01
CA PHE A 119 3.71 14.71 0.46
C PHE A 119 3.39 13.70 1.58
N VAL A 120 4.13 13.74 2.70
CA VAL A 120 3.90 12.87 3.87
C VAL A 120 2.53 13.12 4.49
N THR A 121 2.11 14.37 4.72
CA THR A 121 0.74 14.65 5.22
C THR A 121 -0.33 14.15 4.25
N GLY A 122 -0.10 14.26 2.93
CA GLY A 122 -0.97 13.64 1.92
C GLY A 122 -1.02 12.11 2.00
N LEU A 123 0.12 11.43 2.20
CA LEU A 123 0.16 9.98 2.40
C LEU A 123 -0.61 9.56 3.67
N LEU A 124 -0.42 10.28 4.78
CA LEU A 124 -1.09 10.01 6.05
C LEU A 124 -2.60 10.22 5.94
N GLY A 125 -3.04 11.34 5.35
CA GLY A 125 -4.47 11.63 5.14
C GLY A 125 -5.14 10.65 4.18
N PHE A 126 -4.46 10.23 3.13
CA PHE A 126 -4.99 9.23 2.19
C PHE A 126 -5.08 7.84 2.82
N ALA A 127 -4.08 7.43 3.60
CA ALA A 127 -4.11 6.15 4.33
C ALA A 127 -5.19 6.15 5.43
N LEU A 128 -5.40 7.28 6.12
CA LEU A 128 -6.47 7.47 7.09
C LEU A 128 -7.85 7.34 6.43
N ALA A 129 -8.07 8.02 5.30
CA ALA A 129 -9.31 7.91 4.54
C ALA A 129 -9.55 6.49 3.98
N ARG A 130 -8.49 5.81 3.53
CA ARG A 130 -8.56 4.39 3.12
C ARG A 130 -8.90 3.46 4.27
N ALA A 131 -8.35 3.69 5.46
CA ALA A 131 -8.69 2.91 6.64
C ALA A 131 -10.13 3.17 7.12
N ALA A 132 -10.58 4.42 7.03
CA ALA A 132 -11.91 4.87 7.43
C ALA A 132 -13.02 4.64 6.37
N THR A 133 -12.70 4.08 5.20
CA THR A 133 -13.67 3.62 4.18
C THR A 133 -13.96 2.12 4.26
N GLY A 134 -13.37 1.40 5.23
CA GLY A 134 -13.69 0.00 5.52
C GLY A 134 -14.14 -0.20 6.98
N HIS A 135 -14.40 -1.46 7.35
CA HIS A 135 -14.96 -1.90 8.64
C HIS A 135 -14.26 -1.38 9.91
N ALA A 136 -13.06 -0.81 9.83
CA ALA A 136 -12.45 -0.11 10.97
C ALA A 136 -13.26 1.12 11.41
N ALA A 137 -14.03 1.73 10.50
CA ALA A 137 -14.92 2.87 10.79
C ALA A 137 -16.25 2.47 11.47
N ASP A 138 -16.58 1.19 11.55
CA ASP A 138 -17.81 0.70 12.22
C ASP A 138 -17.78 0.99 13.74
N GLN A 139 -16.59 1.26 14.29
CA GLN A 139 -16.37 1.73 15.67
C GLN A 139 -16.22 3.27 15.77
N GLY A 140 -16.56 4.01 14.71
CA GLY A 140 -16.43 5.46 14.60
C GLY A 140 -15.10 5.94 13.99
N PHE A 141 -15.13 7.11 13.36
CA PHE A 141 -13.99 7.68 12.62
C PHE A 141 -12.76 7.99 13.49
N ALA A 142 -12.97 8.52 14.70
CA ALA A 142 -11.91 8.88 15.64
C ALA A 142 -11.50 7.71 16.56
N SER A 143 -11.71 6.46 16.13
CA SER A 143 -11.50 5.28 16.96
C SER A 143 -10.05 4.77 16.93
N LEU A 144 -9.69 4.05 18.01
CA LEU A 144 -8.47 3.24 18.07
C LEU A 144 -8.48 2.07 17.06
N SER A 145 -9.62 1.80 16.40
CA SER A 145 -9.70 0.87 15.27
C SER A 145 -9.16 1.51 13.99
N VAL A 146 -9.69 2.68 13.62
CA VAL A 146 -9.21 3.46 12.46
C VAL A 146 -7.71 3.78 12.59
N LEU A 147 -7.23 4.15 13.78
CA LEU A 147 -5.79 4.44 13.98
C LEU A 147 -4.89 3.21 13.76
N ILE A 148 -5.25 2.05 14.33
CA ILE A 148 -4.45 0.81 14.17
C ILE A 148 -4.53 0.29 12.72
N HIS A 149 -5.68 0.43 12.06
CA HIS A 149 -5.82 0.05 10.66
C HIS A 149 -5.06 1.01 9.73
N THR A 150 -5.05 2.32 10.00
CA THR A 150 -4.21 3.31 9.30
C THR A 150 -2.72 2.96 9.44
N ALA A 151 -2.27 2.61 10.65
CA ALA A 151 -0.89 2.17 10.89
C ALA A 151 -0.56 0.86 10.14
N HIS A 152 -1.50 -0.09 10.07
CA HIS A 152 -1.34 -1.32 9.29
C HIS A 152 -1.19 -1.04 7.79
N VAL A 153 -2.05 -0.17 7.23
CA VAL A 153 -2.02 0.24 5.82
C VAL A 153 -0.71 0.97 5.49
N LEU A 154 -0.28 1.94 6.31
CA LEU A 154 0.98 2.65 6.13
C LEU A 154 2.20 1.73 6.23
N ALA A 155 2.22 0.79 7.17
CA ALA A 155 3.32 -0.16 7.31
C ALA A 155 3.36 -1.16 6.13
N ALA A 156 2.22 -1.69 5.69
CA ALA A 156 2.14 -2.57 4.52
C ALA A 156 2.59 -1.83 3.24
N ALA A 157 2.14 -0.58 3.07
CA ALA A 157 2.55 0.30 1.98
C ALA A 157 4.05 0.63 2.02
N ALA A 158 4.64 0.81 3.22
CA ALA A 158 6.08 1.04 3.37
C ALA A 158 6.92 -0.21 3.04
N TRP A 159 6.47 -1.42 3.40
CA TRP A 159 7.15 -2.67 3.04
C TRP A 159 7.06 -2.93 1.53
N ALA A 160 5.84 -3.09 1.00
CA ALA A 160 5.60 -3.36 -0.42
C ALA A 160 6.17 -2.24 -1.32
N GLY A 161 6.04 -0.99 -0.89
CA GLY A 161 6.58 0.18 -1.57
C GLY A 161 8.11 0.19 -1.61
N SER A 162 8.79 0.04 -0.48
CA SER A 162 10.26 0.09 -0.47
C SER A 162 10.87 -1.10 -1.24
N VAL A 163 10.27 -2.28 -1.17
CA VAL A 163 10.66 -3.45 -1.97
C VAL A 163 10.42 -3.18 -3.46
N GLY A 164 9.20 -2.82 -3.87
CA GLY A 164 8.84 -2.60 -5.28
C GLY A 164 9.60 -1.45 -5.95
N ILE A 165 9.73 -0.29 -5.28
CA ILE A 165 10.51 0.84 -5.80
C ILE A 165 12.01 0.50 -5.85
N CYS A 166 12.53 -0.31 -4.93
CA CYS A 166 13.91 -0.80 -5.04
C CYS A 166 14.08 -1.75 -6.24
N VAL A 167 13.15 -2.66 -6.52
CA VAL A 167 13.18 -3.49 -7.75
C VAL A 167 13.24 -2.62 -8.99
N LEU A 168 12.44 -1.54 -9.07
CA LEU A 168 12.51 -0.60 -10.19
C LEU A 168 13.90 0.05 -10.30
N LEU A 169 14.46 0.56 -9.20
CA LEU A 169 15.81 1.17 -9.18
C LEU A 169 16.93 0.17 -9.52
N THR A 170 16.75 -1.13 -9.25
CA THR A 170 17.78 -2.15 -9.56
C THR A 170 18.05 -2.35 -11.06
N SER A 171 17.22 -1.83 -11.97
CA SER A 171 17.54 -1.82 -13.40
C SER A 171 18.81 -1.02 -13.71
N ASP A 172 19.09 0.02 -12.93
CA ASP A 172 20.13 1.00 -13.22
C ASP A 172 21.41 0.71 -12.41
N TRP A 173 21.40 -0.33 -11.57
CA TRP A 173 22.46 -0.65 -10.61
C TRP A 173 23.85 -0.82 -11.22
N SER A 174 23.94 -1.27 -12.48
CA SER A 174 25.22 -1.36 -13.20
C SER A 174 25.95 -0.02 -13.25
N ALA A 175 25.23 1.09 -13.40
CA ALA A 175 25.78 2.45 -13.43
C ALA A 175 26.03 3.06 -12.03
N TRP A 176 25.61 2.40 -10.95
CA TRP A 176 25.79 2.90 -9.57
C TRP A 176 27.08 2.36 -8.96
N PRO A 177 27.88 3.17 -8.22
CA PRO A 177 28.99 2.67 -7.42
C PRO A 177 28.55 1.62 -6.37
N PRO A 178 29.35 0.58 -6.08
CA PRO A 178 29.00 -0.47 -5.11
C PRO A 178 28.52 0.04 -3.74
N PRO A 179 29.15 1.07 -3.11
CA PRO A 179 28.67 1.61 -1.84
C PRO A 179 27.24 2.17 -1.90
N GLN A 180 26.83 2.72 -3.04
CA GLN A 180 25.45 3.23 -3.23
C GLN A 180 24.45 2.08 -3.39
N ARG A 181 24.83 0.97 -4.04
CA ARG A 181 24.01 -0.25 -4.14
C ARG A 181 23.77 -0.85 -2.75
N SER A 182 24.85 -1.03 -1.97
CA SER A 182 24.80 -1.54 -0.59
C SER A 182 23.98 -0.62 0.31
N ALA A 183 24.23 0.70 0.30
CA ALA A 183 23.49 1.66 1.11
C ALA A 183 21.97 1.63 0.83
N LEU A 184 21.54 1.55 -0.43
CA LEU A 184 20.13 1.39 -0.78
C LEU A 184 19.57 0.05 -0.24
N ALA A 185 20.28 -1.04 -0.45
CA ALA A 185 19.86 -2.38 -0.04
C ALA A 185 19.72 -2.52 1.49
N HIS A 186 20.68 -1.99 2.27
CA HIS A 186 20.59 -1.90 3.73
C HIS A 186 19.41 -1.03 4.18
N ARG A 187 19.17 0.10 3.49
CA ARG A 187 18.08 1.02 3.83
C ARG A 187 16.71 0.40 3.58
N VAL A 188 16.53 -0.30 2.45
CA VAL A 188 15.33 -1.11 2.16
C VAL A 188 15.16 -2.22 3.19
N SER A 189 16.21 -2.97 3.51
CA SER A 189 16.20 -4.03 4.54
C SER A 189 15.81 -3.50 5.92
N LYS A 190 16.28 -2.31 6.31
CA LYS A 190 15.88 -1.64 7.57
C LYS A 190 14.41 -1.21 7.54
N ILE A 191 13.93 -0.61 6.45
CA ILE A 191 12.53 -0.19 6.29
C ILE A 191 11.60 -1.41 6.33
N ALA A 192 11.88 -2.45 5.54
CA ALA A 192 11.11 -3.69 5.50
C ALA A 192 11.05 -4.39 6.87
N THR A 193 12.16 -4.43 7.63
CA THR A 193 12.18 -5.02 8.98
C THR A 193 11.26 -4.27 9.95
N LEU A 194 11.34 -2.92 9.98
CA LEU A 194 10.50 -2.09 10.85
C LEU A 194 9.02 -2.15 10.44
N ALA A 195 8.76 -2.13 9.13
CA ALA A 195 7.42 -2.25 8.57
C ALA A 195 6.80 -3.63 8.86
N LEU A 196 7.55 -4.73 8.75
CA LEU A 196 7.11 -6.08 9.10
C LEU A 196 6.67 -6.19 10.57
N LEU A 197 7.44 -5.62 11.50
CA LEU A 197 7.08 -5.59 12.92
C LEU A 197 5.75 -4.84 13.16
N LEU A 198 5.57 -3.68 12.51
CA LEU A 198 4.33 -2.90 12.60
C LEU A 198 3.15 -3.61 11.93
N VAL A 199 3.33 -4.22 10.75
CA VAL A 199 2.32 -5.03 10.05
C VAL A 199 1.88 -6.22 10.90
N PHE A 200 2.82 -6.91 11.55
CA PHE A 200 2.54 -8.06 12.40
C PHE A 200 1.75 -7.64 13.66
N GLY A 201 2.24 -6.64 14.40
CA GLY A 201 1.57 -6.18 15.63
C GLY A 201 0.17 -5.60 15.38
N SER A 202 0.03 -4.70 14.40
CA SER A 202 -1.27 -4.17 14.00
C SER A 202 -2.19 -5.23 13.37
N GLY A 203 -1.62 -6.19 12.64
CA GLY A 203 -2.33 -7.32 12.06
C GLY A 203 -2.94 -8.22 13.13
N LEU A 204 -2.18 -8.57 14.18
CA LEU A 204 -2.65 -9.35 15.30
C LEU A 204 -3.78 -8.64 16.07
N LEU A 205 -3.65 -7.33 16.30
CA LEU A 205 -4.70 -6.51 16.92
C LEU A 205 -5.98 -6.44 16.08
N ASN A 206 -5.87 -6.37 14.76
CA ASN A 206 -7.03 -6.42 13.86
C ASN A 206 -7.68 -7.81 13.87
N VAL A 207 -6.91 -8.90 13.77
CA VAL A 207 -7.42 -10.28 13.80
C VAL A 207 -8.12 -10.59 15.13
N ALA A 208 -7.54 -10.18 16.27
CA ALA A 208 -8.15 -10.37 17.58
C ALA A 208 -9.48 -9.62 17.73
N ARG A 209 -9.63 -8.43 17.13
CA ARG A 209 -10.88 -7.66 17.13
C ARG A 209 -11.94 -8.28 16.23
N THR A 210 -11.57 -8.73 15.04
CA THR A 210 -12.52 -9.27 14.06
C THR A 210 -12.96 -10.70 14.38
N LEU A 211 -12.05 -11.58 14.84
CA LEU A 211 -12.38 -12.99 15.09
C LEU A 211 -12.69 -13.31 16.56
N GLY A 212 -12.47 -12.38 17.50
CA GLY A 212 -12.58 -12.64 18.95
C GLY A 212 -13.96 -13.03 19.46
N HIS A 213 -15.01 -12.89 18.64
CA HIS A 213 -16.39 -13.25 18.96
C HIS A 213 -16.99 -14.31 18.01
N ALA A 214 -16.22 -14.80 17.03
CA ALA A 214 -16.72 -15.67 15.98
C ALA A 214 -16.91 -17.11 16.48
N SER A 215 -18.15 -17.61 16.46
CA SER A 215 -18.50 -18.96 16.94
C SER A 215 -18.00 -20.10 16.04
N ASN A 216 -17.86 -19.86 14.73
CA ASN A 216 -17.21 -20.77 13.79
C ASN A 216 -16.52 -19.99 12.66
N PRO A 217 -15.29 -19.47 12.86
CA PRO A 217 -14.61 -18.65 11.85
C PRO A 217 -14.31 -19.42 10.56
N TRP A 218 -14.04 -20.73 10.65
CA TRP A 218 -13.60 -21.59 9.55
C TRP A 218 -14.67 -21.86 8.48
N ALA A 219 -15.95 -21.61 8.80
CA ALA A 219 -17.05 -21.72 7.85
C ALA A 219 -17.08 -20.59 6.80
N SER A 220 -16.22 -19.56 6.94
CA SER A 220 -16.30 -18.32 6.15
C SER A 220 -15.24 -18.19 5.08
N ALA A 221 -15.61 -17.58 3.94
CA ALA A 221 -14.64 -17.17 2.93
C ALA A 221 -13.62 -16.15 3.50
N TYR A 222 -14.02 -15.33 4.47
CA TYR A 222 -13.17 -14.36 5.16
C TYR A 222 -11.95 -15.03 5.81
N ALA A 223 -12.16 -16.10 6.59
CA ALA A 223 -11.07 -16.81 7.26
C ALA A 223 -10.09 -17.47 6.27
N TRP A 224 -10.58 -18.03 5.17
CA TRP A 224 -9.71 -18.63 4.13
C TRP A 224 -8.90 -17.58 3.35
N ILE A 225 -9.49 -16.42 3.04
CA ILE A 225 -8.77 -15.29 2.41
C ILE A 225 -7.71 -14.72 3.39
N LEU A 226 -8.05 -14.60 4.68
CA LEU A 226 -7.11 -14.19 5.73
C LEU A 226 -5.96 -15.20 5.88
N LEU A 227 -6.23 -16.50 5.90
CA LEU A 227 -5.20 -17.54 5.97
C LEU A 227 -4.27 -17.47 4.76
N ALA A 228 -4.81 -17.34 3.55
CA ALA A 228 -4.01 -17.15 2.33
C ALA A 228 -3.12 -15.90 2.40
N LYS A 229 -3.65 -14.78 2.92
CA LYS A 229 -2.87 -13.55 3.16
C LYS A 229 -1.74 -13.79 4.17
N LEU A 230 -2.00 -14.50 5.27
CA LEU A 230 -1.00 -14.82 6.29
C LEU A 230 0.11 -15.74 5.74
N CYS A 231 -0.23 -16.75 4.95
CA CYS A 231 0.75 -17.60 4.26
C CYS A 231 1.62 -16.79 3.29
N ALA A 232 1.02 -15.90 2.48
CA ALA A 232 1.76 -15.04 1.56
C ALA A 232 2.68 -14.04 2.30
N VAL A 233 2.23 -13.46 3.43
CA VAL A 233 3.07 -12.63 4.30
C VAL A 233 4.24 -13.44 4.89
N GLY A 234 4.01 -14.68 5.32
CA GLY A 234 5.05 -15.57 5.80
C GLY A 234 6.11 -15.89 4.73
N ILE A 235 5.69 -16.13 3.49
CA ILE A 235 6.59 -16.32 2.34
C ILE A 235 7.40 -15.05 2.07
N ALA A 236 6.76 -13.87 2.04
CA ALA A 236 7.46 -12.59 1.85
C ALA A 236 8.48 -12.31 2.96
N ALA A 237 8.13 -12.56 4.22
CA ALA A 237 9.05 -12.41 5.35
C ALA A 237 10.24 -13.39 5.26
N GLY A 238 10.01 -14.64 4.85
CA GLY A 238 11.07 -15.62 4.61
C GLY A 238 12.00 -15.24 3.44
N LEU A 239 11.45 -14.67 2.37
CA LEU A 239 12.22 -14.12 1.25
C LEU A 239 13.09 -12.93 1.71
N GLY A 240 12.51 -11.96 2.42
CA GLY A 240 13.23 -10.81 2.96
C GLY A 240 14.34 -11.19 3.96
N ALA A 241 14.09 -12.17 4.83
CA ALA A 241 15.09 -12.72 5.74
C ALA A 241 16.24 -13.41 5.01
N ARG A 242 15.94 -14.25 4.00
CA ARG A 242 16.95 -14.85 3.11
C ARG A 242 17.74 -13.77 2.36
N ASN A 243 17.08 -12.73 1.88
CA ASN A 243 17.70 -11.63 1.17
C ASN A 243 18.70 -10.88 2.09
N ARG A 244 18.29 -10.57 3.32
CA ARG A 244 19.10 -9.91 4.35
C ARG A 244 20.31 -10.72 4.81
N TRP A 245 20.16 -12.02 5.04
CA TRP A 245 21.26 -12.83 5.61
C TRP A 245 22.21 -13.41 4.56
N TYR A 246 21.73 -13.73 3.35
CA TYR A 246 22.55 -14.40 2.34
C TYR A 246 22.98 -13.49 1.19
N TRP A 247 22.06 -12.73 0.60
CA TRP A 247 22.36 -11.94 -0.60
C TRP A 247 22.93 -10.56 -0.31
N LEU A 248 22.41 -9.85 0.69
CA LEU A 248 22.97 -8.58 1.16
C LEU A 248 24.41 -8.75 1.65
N ALA A 249 24.70 -9.79 2.44
CA ALA A 249 26.05 -10.15 2.87
C ALA A 249 27.01 -10.57 1.73
N ARG A 250 26.50 -10.89 0.53
CA ARG A 250 27.29 -11.08 -0.71
C ARG A 250 27.44 -9.79 -1.51
N LEU A 251 26.42 -8.92 -1.52
CA LEU A 251 26.44 -7.59 -2.13
C LEU A 251 27.45 -6.67 -1.42
N ASP A 252 27.56 -6.74 -0.10
CA ASP A 252 28.55 -5.99 0.69
C ASP A 252 30.00 -6.43 0.44
N ARG A 253 30.20 -7.57 -0.23
CA ARG A 253 31.50 -8.09 -0.69
C ARG A 253 31.75 -7.79 -2.18
N ASP A 254 30.98 -6.86 -2.74
CA ASP A 254 30.88 -6.47 -4.17
C ASP A 254 30.84 -7.65 -5.16
N GLN A 255 30.23 -8.77 -4.75
CA GLN A 255 30.05 -9.92 -5.64
C GLN A 255 28.93 -9.62 -6.64
N VAL A 256 29.24 -9.64 -7.95
CA VAL A 256 28.25 -9.50 -9.03
C VAL A 256 27.10 -10.51 -8.88
N ALA A 257 27.42 -11.75 -8.49
CA ALA A 257 26.44 -12.78 -8.15
C ALA A 257 25.55 -12.41 -6.94
N GLY A 258 26.08 -11.64 -5.99
CA GLY A 258 25.35 -11.07 -4.86
C GLY A 258 24.29 -10.06 -5.31
N ALA A 259 24.65 -9.12 -6.18
CA ALA A 259 23.72 -8.14 -6.75
C ALA A 259 22.59 -8.80 -7.55
N ASN A 260 22.92 -9.76 -8.42
CA ASN A 260 21.94 -10.50 -9.21
C ASN A 260 20.99 -11.34 -8.33
N GLY A 261 21.52 -12.05 -7.33
CA GLY A 261 20.72 -12.86 -6.41
C GLY A 261 19.83 -12.02 -5.49
N PHE A 262 20.32 -10.88 -5.00
CA PHE A 262 19.54 -9.90 -4.24
C PHE A 262 18.35 -9.41 -5.07
N ARG A 263 18.61 -8.95 -6.30
CA ARG A 263 17.59 -8.46 -7.23
C ARG A 263 16.53 -9.52 -7.55
N LEU A 264 16.94 -10.78 -7.75
CA LEU A 264 16.02 -11.87 -8.03
C LEU A 264 15.09 -12.16 -6.84
N VAL A 265 15.64 -12.28 -5.63
CA VAL A 265 14.80 -12.50 -4.42
C VAL A 265 13.88 -11.31 -4.15
N LEU A 266 14.38 -10.08 -4.31
CA LEU A 266 13.59 -8.86 -4.15
C LEU A 266 12.44 -8.76 -5.18
N LEU A 267 12.64 -9.23 -6.42
CA LEU A 267 11.59 -9.30 -7.44
C LEU A 267 10.50 -10.32 -7.06
N VAL A 268 10.88 -11.50 -6.56
CA VAL A 268 9.91 -12.50 -6.07
C VAL A 268 9.19 -11.98 -4.82
N GLU A 269 9.88 -11.32 -3.90
CA GLU A 269 9.29 -10.65 -2.73
C GLU A 269 8.27 -9.59 -3.16
N ALA A 270 8.59 -8.76 -4.16
CA ALA A 270 7.65 -7.79 -4.72
C ALA A 270 6.38 -8.45 -5.30
N VAL A 271 6.51 -9.53 -6.07
CA VAL A 271 5.35 -10.26 -6.63
C VAL A 271 4.48 -10.86 -5.53
N VAL A 272 5.07 -11.44 -4.48
CA VAL A 272 4.33 -11.96 -3.32
C VAL A 272 3.65 -10.82 -2.55
N LEU A 273 4.29 -9.65 -2.41
CA LEU A 273 3.69 -8.49 -1.75
C LEU A 273 2.54 -7.86 -2.56
N LEU A 274 2.59 -7.88 -3.90
CA LEU A 274 1.44 -7.51 -4.74
C LEU A 274 0.25 -8.46 -4.52
N LEU A 275 0.50 -9.77 -4.37
CA LEU A 275 -0.53 -10.75 -4.00
C LEU A 275 -1.08 -10.48 -2.58
N VAL A 276 -0.23 -10.13 -1.61
CA VAL A 276 -0.66 -9.74 -0.26
C VAL A 276 -1.57 -8.51 -0.28
N LEU A 277 -1.28 -7.51 -1.12
CA LEU A 277 -2.13 -6.32 -1.30
C LEU A 277 -3.47 -6.68 -1.97
N ALA A 278 -3.47 -7.50 -3.02
CA ALA A 278 -4.70 -7.96 -3.66
C ALA A 278 -5.60 -8.77 -2.70
N LEU A 279 -5.01 -9.67 -1.89
CA LEU A 279 -5.73 -10.41 -0.85
C LEU A 279 -6.22 -9.48 0.28
N ALA A 280 -5.44 -8.46 0.66
CA ALA A 280 -5.87 -7.46 1.65
C ALA A 280 -7.07 -6.64 1.17
N ALA A 281 -7.05 -6.19 -0.09
CA ALA A 281 -8.17 -5.46 -0.70
C ALA A 281 -9.43 -6.32 -0.83
N LYS A 282 -9.29 -7.61 -1.19
CA LYS A 282 -10.43 -8.54 -1.22
C LYS A 282 -10.96 -8.85 0.19
N LEU A 283 -10.11 -8.97 1.19
CA LEU A 283 -10.52 -9.15 2.59
C LEU A 283 -11.25 -7.91 3.13
N GLY A 284 -10.75 -6.70 2.85
CA GLY A 284 -11.37 -5.43 3.23
C GLY A 284 -12.66 -5.07 2.47
N THR A 285 -13.07 -5.89 1.51
CA THR A 285 -14.34 -5.81 0.76
C THR A 285 -15.18 -7.08 0.91
N THR A 286 -14.84 -7.94 1.87
CA THR A 286 -15.60 -9.14 2.25
C THR A 286 -16.07 -8.96 3.70
N MET A 287 -17.36 -9.18 3.96
CA MET A 287 -17.92 -9.05 5.31
C MET A 287 -17.19 -10.00 6.31
N PRO A 288 -16.93 -9.55 7.54
CA PRO A 288 -16.40 -10.41 8.60
C PRO A 288 -17.45 -11.43 9.09
N VAL A 289 -17.00 -12.32 9.99
CA VAL A 289 -17.80 -13.32 10.72
C VAL A 289 -18.29 -12.82 12.07
#